data_AF-A0A258G5C7-F1
#
_entry.id   AF-A0A258G5C7-F1
#
_cell.length_a   1.000
_cell.length_b   1.000
_cell.length_c   1.000
_cell.angle_alpha   90.00
_cell.angle_beta   90.00
_cell.angle_gamma   90.00
#
_symmetry.space_group_name_H-M   'P 1'
#
loop_
_entity.id
_entity.type
_entity.pdbx_description
1 polymer ?
#
loop_
_entity_poly.entity_id
_entity_poly.type
_entity_poly.pdbx_seq_one_letter_code
_entity_poly.pdbx_strand_id
1 'polypeptide(L)'
;MEVDMMKSMIIVALLMVATSAAAQQPESPANSIRVSAADLDVTSAQGTRALDRRLKAAVRRVCGELDARDPYRQSAYRQCLTIARQSAKAGRAALVAHASDQAPSINISR
;
A
#
# COMPACT_ATOMS: atom_id res chain seq x y z
N MET A 1 61.41 14.56 -25.65
CA MET A 1 62.26 15.09 -24.56
C MET A 1 61.29 15.82 -23.64
N GLU A 2 60.82 15.29 -22.53
CA GLU A 2 61.16 14.09 -21.77
C GLU A 2 59.87 13.78 -20.99
N VAL A 3 59.19 12.68 -21.32
CA VAL A 3 58.08 12.14 -20.53
C VAL A 3 58.71 11.26 -19.47
N ASP A 4 59.31 11.89 -18.46
CA ASP A 4 60.02 11.20 -17.39
C ASP A 4 59.05 10.76 -16.29
N MET A 5 58.50 9.57 -16.50
CA MET A 5 58.71 8.46 -15.57
C MET A 5 58.73 8.80 -14.07
N MET A 6 57.59 9.07 -13.43
CA MET A 6 57.34 8.57 -12.08
C MET A 6 55.85 8.70 -11.69
N LYS A 7 55.25 7.59 -11.23
CA LYS A 7 53.87 7.47 -10.69
C LYS A 7 52.75 7.83 -11.70
N SER A 8 52.38 6.97 -12.64
CA SER A 8 51.76 5.65 -12.41
C SER A 8 50.77 5.64 -11.24
N MET A 9 49.55 6.13 -11.49
CA MET A 9 48.26 5.50 -11.12
C MET A 9 47.12 6.53 -11.27
N ILE A 10 46.65 6.72 -12.50
CA ILE A 10 45.27 7.19 -12.76
C ILE A 10 44.54 6.00 -13.37
N ILE A 11 43.80 5.22 -12.57
CA ILE A 11 42.70 4.39 -13.11
C ILE A 11 41.54 4.32 -12.09
N VAL A 12 40.53 5.16 -12.37
CA VAL A 12 39.09 4.89 -12.33
C VAL A 12 38.45 4.53 -10.98
N ALA A 13 37.82 5.53 -10.36
CA ALA A 13 36.80 5.32 -9.33
C ALA A 13 35.56 4.67 -9.97
N LEU A 14 35.33 3.40 -9.62
CA LEU A 14 34.16 2.64 -10.04
C LEU A 14 32.92 3.13 -9.26
N LEU A 15 32.15 4.04 -9.85
CA LEU A 15 30.84 4.43 -9.34
C LEU A 15 29.87 3.26 -9.54
N MET A 16 29.70 2.41 -8.53
CA MET A 16 28.61 1.43 -8.50
C MET A 16 27.29 2.18 -8.28
N VAL A 17 26.63 2.58 -9.36
CA VAL A 17 25.21 2.93 -9.32
C VAL A 17 24.44 1.62 -9.06
N ALA A 18 24.07 1.39 -7.80
CA ALA A 18 23.13 0.35 -7.44
C ALA A 18 21.76 0.74 -8.03
N THR A 19 21.47 0.29 -9.25
CA THR A 19 20.11 0.33 -9.79
C THR A 19 19.29 -0.67 -8.97
N SER A 20 18.53 -0.15 -8.00
CA SER A 20 17.47 -0.90 -7.34
C SER A 20 16.47 -1.32 -8.41
N ALA A 21 16.54 -2.59 -8.81
CA ALA A 21 15.51 -3.22 -9.63
C ALA A 21 14.22 -3.25 -8.81
N ALA A 22 13.39 -2.22 -8.96
CA ALA A 22 12.01 -2.28 -8.56
C ALA A 22 11.37 -3.37 -9.41
N ALA A 23 11.09 -4.53 -8.81
CA ALA A 23 10.31 -5.58 -9.46
C ALA A 23 8.97 -4.97 -9.88
N GLN A 24 8.84 -4.65 -11.16
CA GLN A 24 7.57 -4.28 -11.77
C GLN A 24 6.69 -5.52 -11.73
N GLN A 25 5.88 -5.62 -10.67
CA GLN A 25 4.81 -6.60 -10.59
C GLN A 25 3.92 -6.38 -11.81
N PRO A 26 3.55 -7.45 -12.55
CA PRO A 26 2.65 -7.31 -13.68
C PRO A 26 1.39 -6.61 -13.20
N GLU A 27 1.11 -5.47 -13.82
CA GLU A 27 -0.10 -4.67 -13.66
C GLU A 27 -1.27 -5.50 -14.18
N SER A 28 -1.65 -6.54 -13.43
CA SER A 28 -2.95 -7.17 -13.58
C SER A 28 -3.96 -6.04 -13.38
N PRO A 29 -4.90 -5.80 -14.32
CA PRO A 29 -5.80 -4.66 -14.26
C PRO A 29 -6.33 -4.57 -12.83
N ALA A 30 -5.98 -3.47 -12.16
CA ALA A 30 -6.18 -3.35 -10.73
C ALA A 30 -7.68 -3.36 -10.47
N ASN A 31 -8.23 -4.56 -10.24
CA ASN A 31 -9.58 -4.73 -9.78
C ASN A 31 -9.67 -3.88 -8.52
N SER A 32 -10.44 -2.80 -8.58
CA SER A 32 -10.61 -1.89 -7.46
C SER A 32 -12.10 -1.87 -7.12
N ILE A 33 -12.40 -2.05 -5.84
CA ILE A 33 -13.77 -2.10 -5.35
C ILE A 33 -13.96 -0.93 -4.41
N ARG A 34 -14.96 -0.09 -4.69
CA ARG A 34 -15.36 0.99 -3.79
C ARG A 34 -16.04 0.41 -2.55
N VAL A 35 -15.58 0.81 -1.37
CA VAL A 35 -16.23 0.48 -0.09
C VAL A 35 -16.83 1.75 0.49
N SER A 36 -18.16 1.80 0.60
CA SER A 36 -18.84 2.93 1.23
C SER A 36 -18.84 2.81 2.75
N ALA A 37 -18.60 3.94 3.41
CA ALA A 37 -18.70 4.12 4.85
C ALA A 37 -19.70 5.24 5.24
N ALA A 38 -20.46 5.79 4.27
CA ALA A 38 -21.33 6.95 4.48
C ALA A 38 -22.49 6.69 5.46
N ASP A 39 -22.89 5.43 5.60
CA ASP A 39 -23.93 4.96 6.52
C ASP A 39 -23.37 4.54 7.90
N LEU A 40 -22.06 4.66 8.11
CA LEU A 40 -21.40 4.25 9.34
C LEU A 40 -20.88 5.48 10.09
N ASP A 41 -21.20 5.56 11.38
CA ASP A 41 -20.47 6.44 12.29
C ASP A 41 -19.12 5.80 12.63
N VAL A 42 -18.09 6.15 11.84
CA VAL A 42 -16.72 5.66 12.01
C VAL A 42 -15.98 6.28 13.21
N THR A 43 -16.60 7.21 13.94
CA THR A 43 -16.08 7.71 15.22
C THR A 43 -16.47 6.79 16.38
N SER A 44 -17.50 5.96 16.20
CA SER A 44 -17.95 4.98 17.19
C SER A 44 -17.22 3.63 17.10
N ALA A 45 -17.15 2.91 18.22
CA ALA A 45 -16.63 1.54 18.25
C ALA A 45 -17.47 0.55 17.42
N GLN A 46 -18.79 0.79 17.29
CA GLN A 46 -19.67 -0.06 16.50
C GLN A 46 -19.45 0.16 14.99
N GLY A 47 -19.39 1.42 14.55
CA GLY A 47 -19.21 1.76 13.13
C GLY A 47 -17.82 1.41 12.62
N THR A 48 -16.77 1.58 13.43
CA THR A 48 -15.41 1.09 13.09
C THR A 48 -15.38 -0.42 12.87
N ARG A 49 -15.98 -1.21 13.77
CA ARG A 49 -16.09 -2.67 13.60
C ARG A 49 -16.90 -3.05 12.36
N ALA A 50 -17.95 -2.31 12.03
CA ALA A 50 -18.74 -2.54 10.83
C ALA A 50 -17.92 -2.28 9.56
N LEU A 51 -17.15 -1.19 9.54
CA LEU A 51 -16.23 -0.86 8.45
C LEU A 51 -15.16 -1.95 8.29
N ASP A 52 -14.57 -2.43 9.38
CA ASP A 52 -13.56 -3.50 9.36
C ASP A 52 -14.09 -4.79 8.73
N ARG A 53 -15.36 -5.16 9.02
CA ARG A 53 -16.02 -6.31 8.36
C ARG A 53 -16.16 -6.09 6.85
N ARG A 54 -16.56 -4.89 6.43
CA ARG A 54 -16.73 -4.54 5.01
C ARG A 54 -15.40 -4.58 4.26
N LEU A 55 -14.36 -4.00 4.84
CA LEU A 55 -13.01 -4.02 4.28
C LEU A 55 -12.49 -5.46 4.17
N LYS A 56 -12.67 -6.28 5.19
CA LYS A 56 -12.28 -7.70 5.14
C LYS A 56 -13.00 -8.46 4.01
N ALA A 57 -14.27 -8.15 3.74
CA ALA A 57 -15.02 -8.74 2.63
C ALA A 57 -14.58 -8.19 1.27
N ALA A 58 -14.26 -6.90 1.18
CA ALA A 58 -13.75 -6.27 -0.04
C ALA A 58 -12.38 -6.83 -0.44
N VAL A 59 -11.47 -7.01 0.53
CA VAL A 59 -10.16 -7.65 0.33
C VAL A 59 -10.27 -9.04 -0.28
N ARG A 60 -11.24 -9.86 0.18
CA ARG A 60 -11.44 -11.18 -0.44
C ARG A 60 -12.01 -11.07 -1.85
N ARG A 61 -13.01 -10.20 -2.05
CA ARG A 61 -13.65 -10.01 -3.35
C ARG A 61 -12.66 -9.53 -4.42
N VAL A 62 -11.75 -8.63 -4.06
CA VAL A 62 -10.77 -8.11 -5.01
C VAL A 62 -9.71 -9.14 -5.40
N CYS A 63 -9.34 -10.03 -4.47
CA CYS A 63 -8.39 -11.10 -4.74
C CYS A 63 -9.01 -12.32 -5.43
N GLY A 64 -10.33 -12.36 -5.57
CA GLY A 64 -11.05 -13.46 -6.23
C GLY A 64 -11.06 -14.75 -5.42
N GLU A 65 -11.24 -15.86 -6.13
CA GLU A 65 -11.28 -17.21 -5.54
C GLU A 65 -9.87 -17.80 -5.41
N LEU A 66 -9.65 -18.60 -4.36
CA LEU A 66 -8.41 -19.32 -4.17
C LEU A 66 -8.41 -20.61 -5.01
N ASP A 67 -7.50 -20.70 -5.98
CA ASP A 67 -7.19 -21.98 -6.61
C ASP A 67 -6.21 -22.79 -5.75
N ALA A 68 -6.74 -23.74 -4.99
CA ALA A 68 -5.95 -24.59 -4.09
C ALA A 68 -5.13 -25.66 -4.83
N ARG A 69 -5.32 -25.86 -6.15
CA ARG A 69 -4.61 -26.90 -6.92
C ARG A 69 -3.34 -26.38 -7.58
N ASP A 70 -3.21 -25.07 -7.73
CA ASP A 70 -2.07 -24.41 -8.34
C ASP A 70 -1.24 -23.65 -7.29
N PRO A 71 -0.02 -24.12 -6.94
CA PRO A 71 0.82 -23.47 -5.92
C PRO A 71 1.24 -22.05 -6.30
N TYR A 72 1.38 -21.75 -7.59
CA TYR A 72 1.69 -20.40 -8.05
C TYR A 72 0.50 -19.45 -7.81
N ARG A 73 -0.71 -19.88 -8.12
CA ARG A 73 -1.93 -19.11 -7.83
C ARG A 73 -2.17 -18.92 -6.33
N GLN A 74 -1.83 -19.91 -5.50
CA GLN A 74 -1.88 -19.74 -4.05
C GLN A 74 -0.92 -18.65 -3.57
N SER A 75 0.30 -18.62 -4.08
CA SER A 75 1.28 -17.58 -3.76
C SER A 75 0.78 -16.20 -4.17
N ALA A 76 0.30 -16.06 -5.42
CA ALA A 76 -0.27 -14.83 -5.94
C ALA A 76 -1.48 -14.35 -5.12
N TYR A 77 -2.37 -15.26 -4.72
CA TYR A 77 -3.51 -14.94 -3.85
C TYR A 77 -3.08 -14.42 -2.48
N ARG A 78 -2.08 -15.06 -1.83
CA ARG A 78 -1.53 -14.58 -0.55
C ARG A 78 -0.90 -13.20 -0.68
N GLN A 79 -0.17 -12.96 -1.76
CA GLN A 79 0.42 -11.66 -2.06
C GLN A 79 -0.68 -10.60 -2.25
N CYS A 80 -1.73 -10.91 -3.01
CA CYS A 80 -2.88 -10.04 -3.16
C CYS A 80 -3.51 -9.70 -1.81
N LEU A 81 -3.76 -10.70 -0.95
CA LEU A 81 -4.33 -10.45 0.38
C LEU A 81 -3.47 -9.51 1.22
N THR A 82 -2.14 -9.63 1.16
CA THR A 82 -1.23 -8.75 1.89
C THR A 82 -1.34 -7.31 1.39
N ILE A 83 -1.24 -7.11 0.08
CA ILE A 83 -1.31 -5.78 -0.54
C ILE A 83 -2.69 -5.13 -0.29
N ALA A 84 -3.77 -5.88 -0.52
CA ALA A 84 -5.13 -5.39 -0.34
C ALA A 84 -5.44 -5.05 1.13
N ARG A 85 -4.90 -5.80 2.10
CA ARG A 85 -5.03 -5.47 3.53
C ARG A 85 -4.29 -4.20 3.91
N GLN A 86 -3.10 -4.00 3.36
CA GLN A 86 -2.33 -2.77 3.59
C GLN A 86 -3.08 -1.55 3.04
N SER A 87 -3.59 -1.66 1.81
CA SER A 87 -4.44 -0.63 1.19
C SER A 87 -5.70 -0.36 2.02
N ALA A 88 -6.41 -1.41 2.46
CA ALA A 88 -7.60 -1.27 3.31
C ALA A 88 -7.29 -0.60 4.66
N LYS A 89 -6.15 -0.92 5.29
CA LYS A 89 -5.70 -0.28 6.53
C LYS A 89 -5.43 1.20 6.33
N ALA A 90 -4.76 1.57 5.25
CA ALA A 90 -4.49 2.96 4.90
C ALA A 90 -5.80 3.73 4.65
N GLY A 91 -6.71 3.18 3.84
CA GLY A 91 -8.01 3.78 3.57
C GLY A 91 -8.87 3.96 4.83
N ARG A 92 -8.86 2.97 5.74
CA ARG A 92 -9.52 3.08 7.05
C ARG A 92 -8.96 4.23 7.88
N ALA A 93 -7.63 4.33 7.98
CA ALA A 93 -6.98 5.40 8.75
C ALA A 93 -7.34 6.79 8.19
N ALA A 94 -7.32 6.94 6.87
CA ALA A 94 -7.73 8.18 6.21
C ALA A 94 -9.20 8.53 6.51
N LEU A 95 -10.12 7.56 6.37
CA LEU A 95 -11.54 7.77 6.68
C LEU A 95 -11.79 8.20 8.13
N VAL A 96 -11.09 7.59 9.09
CA VAL A 96 -11.21 7.96 10.51
C VAL A 96 -10.65 9.34 10.77
N ALA A 97 -9.48 9.67 10.20
CA ALA A 97 -8.89 11.00 10.34
C ALA A 97 -9.83 12.10 9.80
N HIS A 98 -10.36 11.90 8.58
CA HIS A 98 -11.33 12.84 7.99
C HIS A 98 -12.62 12.97 8.82
N ALA A 99 -13.12 11.87 9.42
CA ALA A 99 -14.31 11.92 10.26
C ALA A 99 -14.06 12.69 11.58
N SER A 100 -12.86 12.59 12.15
CA SER A 100 -12.48 13.37 13.33
C SER A 100 -12.35 14.86 13.03
N ASP A 101 -11.80 15.23 11.87
CA ASP A 101 -11.67 16.64 11.45
C ASP A 101 -13.03 17.31 11.21
N GLN A 102 -14.04 16.53 10.78
CA GLN A 102 -15.38 17.03 10.49
C GLN A 102 -16.28 17.13 11.74
N ALA A 103 -15.80 16.77 12.93
CA ALA A 103 -16.60 16.84 14.15
C ALA A 103 -17.05 18.29 14.41
N PRO A 104 -18.36 18.55 14.63
CA PRO A 104 -18.87 19.91 14.76
C PRO A 104 -18.26 20.61 15.98
N SER A 105 -17.52 21.69 15.74
CA SER A 105 -17.04 22.59 16.80
C SER A 105 -18.06 23.69 17.05
N ILE A 106 -18.59 23.75 18.27
CA ILE A 106 -19.45 24.85 18.72
C ILE A 106 -18.52 25.91 19.33
N ASN A 107 -18.45 27.10 18.70
CA ASN A 107 -17.78 28.25 19.28
C ASN A 107 -18.70 28.89 20.32
N ILE A 108 -18.28 28.95 21.58
CA ILE A 108 -18.97 29.70 22.65
C ILE A 108 -18.17 30.98 22.91
N SER A 109 -18.73 32.13 22.54
CA SER A 109 -18.23 33.46 22.92
C SER A 109 -19.01 34.00 24.12
N ARG A 110 -18.36 34.84 24.95
CA ARG A 110 -19.02 35.56 26.05
C ARG A 110 -19.88 36.69 25.52
#